data_AF-A0A932T781-F1
#
_entry.id   AF-A0A932T781-F1
#
_cell.length_a   1.000
_cell.length_b   1.000
_cell.length_c   1.000
_cell.angle_alpha   90.00
_cell.angle_beta   90.00
_cell.angle_gamma   90.00
#
_symmetry.space_group_name_H-M   'P 1'
#
loop_
_entity.id
_entity.type
_entity.pdbx_description
1 polymer ?
#
loop_
_entity_poly.entity_id
_entity_poly.type
_entity_poly.pdbx_seq_one_letter_code
_entity_poly.pdbx_strand_id
1 'polypeptide(L)'
;MNTARRRFLQTVATAASLALPWLMPFALRADDWPQWRGPNRDGVCAETGLLQAFPADGLKVRWRVPVGWGFSSPVVAQGRVYLADSELMKPKARERLLCLDETTGKPLWTHSYDVAYEDWAFDATQEIGPVATPVVQNGKVFILGRVGHLFCLDARSGDVIWKKNLETEYQVKFAPGMPSPLIEGDLLILFVGGKPGACLVALNKETGQEVWKALEESLTFSSPIVVSSGGKKQLIVWTQESVTSLDPAAGTTWWRQRLLTSNDYAVSTPVFHKDRLLIGGMMFQMDSDKPAARVLWPASNVITRRIFSHTSTALVADDHVFSARSSGQLVCVDAKTGEQVWESDQVTDLKNGASIHMTLNGDSVLLFTNEGKLIRARLTSQGYQEISRAAVLEPTFPFGGRNVAWTAPAYANRCIFARSGKELICASLAAEP
;
A
#
# COMPACT_ATOMS: atom_id res chain seq x y z
N MET A 1 5.18 14.78 -91.31
CA MET A 1 4.73 15.70 -90.25
C MET A 1 3.72 14.97 -89.38
N ASN A 2 4.02 14.82 -88.08
CA ASN A 2 3.12 14.50 -86.95
C ASN A 2 2.21 13.26 -87.08
N THR A 3 2.09 12.33 -86.14
CA THR A 3 2.05 12.47 -84.67
C THR A 3 2.13 11.06 -84.05
N ALA A 4 2.71 10.96 -82.85
CA ALA A 4 2.95 9.73 -82.11
C ALA A 4 1.66 9.07 -81.57
N ARG A 5 1.64 7.72 -81.57
CA ARG A 5 0.79 6.88 -80.71
C ARG A 5 1.72 6.02 -79.84
N ARG A 6 1.64 6.16 -78.51
CA ARG A 6 2.13 5.13 -77.57
C ARG A 6 1.00 4.73 -76.63
N ARG A 7 0.81 3.42 -76.53
CA ARG A 7 -0.24 2.73 -75.78
C ARG A 7 0.03 2.82 -74.27
N PHE A 8 -1.02 3.12 -73.52
CA PHE A 8 -1.10 2.92 -72.07
C PHE A 8 -1.27 1.42 -71.77
N LEU A 9 -0.49 0.90 -70.83
CA LEU A 9 -0.76 -0.36 -70.12
C LEU A 9 -0.88 -0.01 -68.63
N GLN A 10 -2.02 -0.39 -68.08
CA GLN A 10 -2.41 -0.19 -66.69
C GLN A 10 -1.55 -1.05 -65.76
N THR A 11 -1.12 -0.49 -64.64
CA THR A 11 -0.62 -1.26 -63.49
C THR A 11 -1.47 -0.86 -62.29
N VAL A 12 -2.25 -1.82 -61.79
CA VAL A 12 -3.04 -1.68 -60.55
C VAL A 12 -2.06 -1.84 -59.38
N ALA A 13 -1.90 -0.81 -58.57
CA ALA A 13 -1.20 -0.87 -57.30
C ALA A 13 -2.23 -0.79 -56.16
N THR A 14 -2.44 -1.91 -55.48
CA THR A 14 -3.19 -2.03 -54.23
C THR A 14 -2.42 -1.33 -53.10
N ALA A 15 -2.95 -0.22 -52.59
CA ALA A 15 -2.44 0.41 -51.37
C ALA A 15 -3.03 -0.32 -50.15
N ALA A 16 -2.21 -1.12 -49.47
CA ALA A 16 -2.52 -1.67 -48.16
C ALA A 16 -2.23 -0.61 -47.09
N SER A 17 -3.28 -0.02 -46.53
CA SER A 17 -3.18 0.91 -45.40
C SER A 17 -2.84 0.14 -44.13
N LEU A 18 -1.57 0.19 -43.70
CA LEU A 18 -1.13 -0.24 -42.38
C LEU A 18 -1.64 0.77 -41.33
N ALA A 19 -2.75 0.42 -40.67
CA ALA A 19 -3.18 1.12 -39.46
C ALA A 19 -2.25 0.73 -38.30
N LEU A 20 -1.30 1.61 -37.98
CA LEU A 20 -0.47 1.48 -36.79
C LEU A 20 -1.34 1.74 -35.55
N PRO A 21 -1.50 0.80 -34.61
CA PRO A 21 -2.23 1.08 -33.37
C PRO A 21 -1.42 2.11 -32.57
N TRP A 22 -1.99 3.29 -32.37
CA TRP A 22 -1.49 4.29 -31.44
C TRP A 22 -1.58 3.72 -30.02
N LEU A 23 -0.46 3.18 -29.53
CA LEU A 23 -0.24 2.95 -28.11
C LEU A 23 -0.13 4.33 -27.44
N MET A 24 -1.26 4.88 -27.01
CA MET A 24 -1.23 6.02 -26.08
C MET A 24 -0.57 5.54 -24.78
N PRO A 25 0.58 6.08 -24.37
CA PRO A 25 1.14 5.77 -23.07
C PRO A 25 0.16 6.25 -21.99
N PHE A 26 -0.22 5.34 -21.10
CA PHE A 26 -1.02 5.65 -19.93
C PHE A 26 -0.20 6.48 -18.95
N ALA A 27 -0.24 7.81 -19.09
CA ALA A 27 0.31 8.72 -18.10
C ALA A 27 -0.58 8.67 -16.85
N LEU A 28 0.03 8.44 -15.68
CA LEU A 28 -0.63 8.63 -14.39
C LEU A 28 -1.13 10.08 -14.31
N ARG A 29 -2.38 10.26 -13.86
CA ARG A 29 -2.84 11.60 -13.50
C ARG A 29 -2.19 11.99 -12.18
N ALA A 30 -1.93 13.29 -12.01
CA ALA A 30 -1.25 13.84 -10.83
C ALA A 30 -1.92 13.49 -9.48
N ASP A 31 -3.17 12.99 -9.52
CA ASP A 31 -4.02 12.70 -8.38
C ASP A 31 -4.39 11.19 -8.24
N ASP A 32 -3.67 10.27 -8.90
CA ASP A 32 -3.88 8.81 -8.74
C ASP A 32 -3.24 8.27 -7.43
N TRP A 33 -3.81 7.18 -6.91
CA TRP A 33 -3.31 6.41 -5.74
C TRP A 33 -3.07 4.94 -6.11
N PRO A 34 -2.07 4.63 -6.96
CA PRO A 34 -2.00 3.36 -7.68
C PRO A 34 -1.47 2.18 -6.86
N GLN A 35 -1.02 2.41 -5.62
CA GLN A 35 -0.37 1.40 -4.78
C GLN A 35 -0.51 1.72 -3.28
N TRP A 36 -0.01 0.80 -2.45
CA TRP A 36 0.08 0.96 -0.99
C TRP A 36 0.67 2.34 -0.61
N ARG A 37 -0.06 3.10 0.21
CA ARG A 37 0.33 4.43 0.71
C ARG A 37 0.63 5.46 -0.40
N GLY A 38 0.00 5.32 -1.57
CA GLY A 38 0.03 6.32 -2.63
C GLY A 38 1.19 6.15 -3.60
N PRO A 39 1.35 7.08 -4.55
CA PRO A 39 2.26 6.90 -5.70
C PRO A 39 3.72 6.65 -5.31
N ASN A 40 4.17 7.16 -4.16
CA ASN A 40 5.54 7.00 -3.66
C ASN A 40 5.64 6.09 -2.42
N ARG A 41 4.54 5.48 -1.96
CA ARG A 41 4.45 4.68 -0.72
C ARG A 41 4.80 5.42 0.58
N ASP A 42 4.84 6.75 0.54
CA ASP A 42 5.19 7.63 1.66
C ASP A 42 3.97 8.08 2.47
N GLY A 43 2.76 7.90 1.95
CA GLY A 43 1.53 8.41 2.56
C GLY A 43 1.40 9.93 2.43
N VAL A 44 1.78 10.48 1.28
CA VAL A 44 1.55 11.88 0.93
C VAL A 44 0.44 11.98 -0.10
N CYS A 45 -0.57 12.80 0.19
CA CYS A 45 -1.60 13.23 -0.74
C CYS A 45 -1.25 14.64 -1.25
N ALA A 46 -0.77 14.71 -2.50
CA ALA A 46 -0.35 15.98 -3.14
C ALA A 46 -1.54 16.81 -3.68
N GLU A 47 -2.77 16.30 -3.57
CA GLU A 47 -3.95 16.96 -4.10
C GLU A 47 -4.21 18.33 -3.45
N THR A 48 -4.69 19.26 -4.27
CA THR A 48 -5.12 20.60 -3.84
C THR A 48 -6.63 20.75 -4.00
N GLY A 49 -7.20 21.84 -3.47
CA GLY A 49 -8.65 22.06 -3.50
C GLY A 49 -9.44 21.06 -2.64
N LEU A 50 -8.81 20.52 -1.59
CA LEU A 50 -9.47 19.72 -0.58
C LEU A 50 -10.13 20.62 0.48
N LEU A 51 -11.21 20.11 1.08
CA LEU A 51 -11.92 20.71 2.20
C LEU A 51 -10.94 21.08 3.31
N GLN A 52 -10.96 22.35 3.71
CA GLN A 52 -10.10 22.81 4.79
C GLN A 52 -10.63 22.42 6.18
N ALA A 53 -11.94 22.24 6.30
CA ALA A 53 -12.63 21.63 7.42
C ALA A 53 -13.80 20.80 6.87
N PHE A 54 -14.13 19.69 7.53
CA PHE A 54 -15.25 18.85 7.13
C PHE A 54 -16.60 19.48 7.55
N PRO A 55 -17.67 19.33 6.73
CA PRO A 55 -19.00 19.79 7.08
C PRO A 55 -19.55 19.11 8.35
N ALA A 56 -20.36 19.83 9.12
CA ALA A 56 -20.94 19.33 10.35
C ALA A 56 -21.93 18.16 10.13
N ASP A 57 -22.56 18.11 8.96
CA ASP A 57 -23.44 17.02 8.50
C ASP A 57 -22.67 15.84 7.86
N GLY A 58 -21.34 15.94 7.78
CA GLY A 58 -20.45 14.89 7.27
C GLY A 58 -20.01 15.08 5.83
N LEU A 59 -19.19 14.14 5.34
CA LEU A 59 -18.70 14.18 3.95
C LEU A 59 -19.81 13.80 2.98
N LYS A 60 -19.85 14.48 1.82
CA LYS A 60 -20.75 14.12 0.72
C LYS A 60 -20.34 12.77 0.13
N VAL A 61 -21.13 11.74 0.43
CA VAL A 61 -20.92 10.40 -0.12
C VAL A 61 -21.30 10.38 -1.60
N ARG A 62 -20.41 9.88 -2.45
CA ARG A 62 -20.67 9.68 -3.88
C ARG A 62 -21.35 8.34 -4.13
N TRP A 63 -20.81 7.27 -3.53
CA TRP A 63 -21.35 5.93 -3.63
C TRP A 63 -20.82 5.03 -2.52
N ARG A 64 -21.52 3.91 -2.32
CA ARG A 64 -21.13 2.77 -1.48
C ARG A 64 -21.39 1.49 -2.26
N VAL A 65 -20.51 0.50 -2.12
CA VAL A 65 -20.68 -0.82 -2.72
C VAL A 65 -20.42 -1.92 -1.71
N PRO A 66 -21.18 -3.03 -1.75
CA PRO A 66 -20.92 -4.17 -0.90
C PRO A 66 -19.61 -4.87 -1.31
N VAL A 67 -18.79 -5.22 -0.32
CA VAL A 67 -17.52 -5.95 -0.50
C VAL A 67 -17.37 -7.03 0.56
N GLY A 68 -16.51 -8.00 0.30
CA GLY A 68 -16.22 -9.13 1.19
C GLY A 68 -15.12 -8.85 2.23
N TRP A 69 -14.69 -9.91 2.91
CA TRP A 69 -13.63 -9.88 3.92
C TRP A 69 -12.26 -9.51 3.34
N GLY A 70 -11.34 -9.06 4.19
CA GLY A 70 -9.98 -8.68 3.81
C GLY A 70 -9.53 -7.37 4.44
N PHE A 71 -8.25 -7.09 4.31
CA PHE A 71 -7.62 -5.86 4.84
C PHE A 71 -6.81 -5.11 3.80
N SER A 72 -6.83 -5.54 2.53
CA SER A 72 -6.26 -4.80 1.40
C SER A 72 -6.84 -3.39 1.32
N SER A 73 -5.96 -2.41 1.12
CA SER A 73 -6.41 -1.04 0.83
C SER A 73 -6.98 -0.96 -0.58
N PRO A 74 -7.95 -0.06 -0.83
CA PRO A 74 -8.29 0.30 -2.19
C PRO A 74 -7.10 1.01 -2.85
N VAL A 75 -6.99 0.88 -4.17
CA VAL A 75 -6.09 1.71 -5.00
C VAL A 75 -6.89 2.34 -6.13
N VAL A 76 -6.50 3.55 -6.51
CA VAL A 76 -7.20 4.32 -7.54
C VAL A 76 -6.22 4.67 -8.64
N ALA A 77 -6.56 4.36 -9.87
CA ALA A 77 -5.74 4.71 -11.01
C ALA A 77 -6.64 4.93 -12.23
N GLN A 78 -6.48 6.08 -12.88
CA GLN A 78 -7.04 6.35 -14.22
C GLN A 78 -8.57 6.15 -14.30
N GLY A 79 -9.32 6.67 -13.32
CA GLY A 79 -10.78 6.57 -13.32
C GLY A 79 -11.33 5.24 -12.80
N ARG A 80 -10.48 4.40 -12.20
CA ARG A 80 -10.85 3.06 -11.70
C ARG A 80 -10.40 2.88 -10.26
N VAL A 81 -11.22 2.17 -9.49
CA VAL A 81 -10.91 1.74 -8.12
C VAL A 81 -10.73 0.23 -8.12
N TYR A 82 -9.62 -0.22 -7.55
CA TYR A 82 -9.31 -1.64 -7.39
C TYR A 82 -9.30 -2.00 -5.91
N LEU A 83 -9.94 -3.12 -5.57
CA LEU A 83 -9.97 -3.62 -4.20
C LEU A 83 -9.90 -5.15 -4.21
N ALA A 84 -8.98 -5.71 -3.43
CA ALA A 84 -8.96 -7.14 -3.17
C ALA A 84 -9.84 -7.48 -1.96
N ASP A 85 -10.70 -8.48 -2.10
CA ASP A 85 -11.55 -9.00 -1.02
C ASP A 85 -11.73 -10.52 -1.10
N SER A 86 -12.47 -11.09 -0.15
CA SER A 86 -12.81 -12.51 -0.14
C SER A 86 -14.26 -12.77 0.24
N GLU A 87 -14.89 -13.69 -0.48
CA GLU A 87 -16.17 -14.30 -0.15
C GLU A 87 -15.92 -15.61 0.61
N LEU A 88 -16.54 -15.76 1.78
CA LEU A 88 -16.39 -16.92 2.65
C LEU A 88 -17.73 -17.64 2.78
N MET A 89 -17.78 -18.90 2.36
CA MET A 89 -18.95 -19.77 2.46
C MET A 89 -18.50 -21.17 2.85
N LYS A 90 -18.38 -21.47 4.15
CA LYS A 90 -17.82 -22.75 4.65
C LYS A 90 -18.39 -23.96 3.88
N PRO A 91 -17.55 -24.85 3.31
CA PRO A 91 -16.08 -24.91 3.40
C PRO A 91 -15.33 -24.19 2.25
N LYS A 92 -16.00 -23.39 1.43
CA LYS A 92 -15.44 -22.74 0.24
C LYS A 92 -15.05 -21.29 0.53
N ALA A 93 -13.89 -20.87 0.07
CA ALA A 93 -13.49 -19.48 0.02
C ALA A 93 -13.10 -19.08 -1.41
N ARG A 94 -13.35 -17.81 -1.74
CA ARG A 94 -12.97 -17.20 -3.01
C ARG A 94 -12.38 -15.84 -2.75
N GLU A 95 -11.18 -15.60 -3.23
CA GLU A 95 -10.61 -14.26 -3.26
C GLU A 95 -10.92 -13.60 -4.61
N ARG A 96 -11.05 -12.27 -4.58
CA ARG A 96 -11.43 -11.48 -5.73
C ARG A 96 -10.60 -10.21 -5.81
N LEU A 97 -10.41 -9.72 -7.03
CA LEU A 97 -10.06 -8.34 -7.31
C LEU A 97 -11.25 -7.68 -8.01
N LEU A 98 -11.84 -6.70 -7.36
CA LEU A 98 -12.88 -5.85 -7.91
C LEU A 98 -12.24 -4.70 -8.67
N CYS A 99 -12.75 -4.38 -9.87
CA CYS A 99 -12.47 -3.13 -10.56
C CYS A 99 -13.78 -2.37 -10.74
N LEU A 100 -13.84 -1.16 -10.19
CA LEU A 100 -15.03 -0.32 -10.17
C LEU A 100 -14.76 0.99 -10.91
N ASP A 101 -15.81 1.55 -11.50
CA ASP A 101 -15.80 2.91 -11.99
C ASP A 101 -15.67 3.89 -10.82
N GLU A 102 -14.67 4.77 -10.87
CA GLU A 102 -14.36 5.66 -9.75
C GLU A 102 -15.49 6.67 -9.45
N THR A 103 -16.22 7.10 -10.48
CA THR A 103 -17.25 8.14 -10.33
C THR A 103 -18.54 7.56 -9.78
N THR A 104 -18.90 6.35 -10.20
CA THR A 104 -20.21 5.75 -9.94
C THR A 104 -20.20 4.55 -9.00
N GLY A 105 -19.02 3.96 -8.74
CA GLY A 105 -18.87 2.73 -7.98
C GLY A 105 -19.35 1.48 -8.72
N LYS A 106 -19.83 1.60 -9.96
CA LYS A 106 -20.35 0.46 -10.71
C LYS A 106 -19.21 -0.53 -11.02
N PRO A 107 -19.45 -1.85 -10.88
CA PRO A 107 -18.45 -2.85 -11.24
C PRO A 107 -18.18 -2.78 -12.76
N LEU A 108 -16.91 -2.70 -13.12
CA LEU A 108 -16.42 -2.76 -14.49
C LEU A 108 -16.04 -4.19 -14.85
N TRP A 109 -15.32 -4.86 -13.94
CA TRP A 109 -15.01 -6.29 -14.01
C TRP A 109 -14.62 -6.80 -12.64
N THR A 110 -14.64 -8.13 -12.48
CA THR A 110 -14.16 -8.82 -11.29
C THR A 110 -13.31 -10.01 -11.71
N HIS A 111 -12.08 -10.08 -11.21
CA HIS A 111 -11.28 -11.31 -11.27
C HIS A 111 -11.51 -12.12 -9.99
N SER A 112 -11.66 -13.43 -10.08
CA SER A 112 -11.90 -14.28 -8.91
C SER A 112 -11.24 -15.65 -9.05
N TYR A 113 -10.77 -16.18 -7.94
CA TYR A 113 -10.16 -17.50 -7.86
C TYR A 113 -10.51 -18.16 -6.53
N ASP A 114 -10.75 -19.47 -6.58
CA ASP A 114 -11.05 -20.24 -5.39
C ASP A 114 -9.78 -20.42 -4.55
N VAL A 115 -9.92 -20.38 -3.23
CA VAL A 115 -8.83 -20.53 -2.27
C VAL A 115 -9.22 -21.56 -1.23
N ALA A 116 -8.28 -22.45 -0.90
CA ALA A 116 -8.42 -23.35 0.22
C ALA A 116 -7.99 -22.62 1.49
N TYR A 117 -8.94 -22.37 2.38
CA TYR A 117 -8.65 -21.93 3.73
C TYR A 117 -8.94 -23.06 4.73
N GLU A 118 -8.17 -23.06 5.80
CA GLU A 118 -8.38 -23.94 6.94
C GLU A 118 -9.73 -23.67 7.61
N ASP A 119 -10.25 -24.66 8.32
CA ASP A 119 -11.60 -24.62 8.90
C ASP A 119 -11.83 -23.47 9.89
N TRP A 120 -10.77 -23.04 10.59
CA TRP A 120 -10.80 -21.91 11.52
C TRP A 120 -10.98 -20.56 10.81
N ALA A 121 -10.62 -20.45 9.53
CA ALA A 121 -10.70 -19.20 8.76
C ALA A 121 -12.14 -18.74 8.48
N PHE A 122 -13.13 -19.60 8.72
CA PHE A 122 -14.56 -19.29 8.56
C PHE A 122 -15.20 -18.71 9.83
N ASP A 123 -14.43 -18.51 10.89
CA ASP A 123 -14.85 -17.74 12.07
C ASP A 123 -14.69 -16.23 11.79
N ALA A 124 -15.78 -15.48 11.96
CA ALA A 124 -15.84 -14.04 11.70
C ALA A 124 -14.97 -13.18 12.64
N THR A 125 -14.37 -13.78 13.67
CA THR A 125 -13.39 -13.14 14.55
C THR A 125 -11.95 -13.24 14.04
N GLN A 126 -11.72 -14.01 12.97
CA GLN A 126 -10.38 -14.24 12.43
C GLN A 126 -10.00 -13.21 11.37
N GLU A 127 -8.74 -12.79 11.39
CA GLU A 127 -8.18 -11.94 10.35
C GLU A 127 -7.96 -12.75 9.06
N ILE A 128 -8.93 -12.67 8.15
CA ILE A 128 -8.94 -13.45 6.91
C ILE A 128 -9.21 -12.59 5.66
N GLY A 129 -8.82 -13.14 4.52
CA GLY A 129 -8.91 -12.48 3.21
C GLY A 129 -7.59 -11.82 2.78
N PRO A 130 -7.57 -11.20 1.60
CA PRO A 130 -6.38 -10.56 1.07
C PRO A 130 -6.00 -9.33 1.90
N VAL A 131 -4.70 -9.20 2.19
CA VAL A 131 -4.12 -8.08 2.96
C VAL A 131 -3.19 -7.23 2.09
N ALA A 132 -2.46 -7.86 1.18
CA ALA A 132 -1.58 -7.17 0.25
C ALA A 132 -2.40 -6.22 -0.62
N THR A 133 -1.98 -4.94 -0.64
CA THR A 133 -2.63 -3.94 -1.48
C THR A 133 -2.16 -4.10 -2.93
N PRO A 134 -3.09 -4.14 -3.91
CA PRO A 134 -2.74 -4.23 -5.32
C PRO A 134 -1.80 -3.11 -5.78
N VAL A 135 -1.07 -3.35 -6.87
CA VAL A 135 -0.29 -2.31 -7.55
C VAL A 135 -0.80 -2.18 -8.98
N VAL A 136 -1.15 -0.96 -9.39
CA VAL A 136 -1.56 -0.64 -10.76
C VAL A 136 -0.46 0.16 -11.44
N GLN A 137 0.08 -0.32 -12.55
CA GLN A 137 1.08 0.41 -13.32
C GLN A 137 1.00 0.03 -14.80
N ASN A 138 1.07 1.03 -15.68
CA ASN A 138 1.20 0.84 -17.14
C ASN A 138 0.17 -0.14 -17.74
N GLY A 139 -1.10 0.01 -17.37
CA GLY A 139 -2.20 -0.82 -17.88
C GLY A 139 -2.26 -2.24 -17.29
N LYS A 140 -1.47 -2.53 -16.24
CA LYS A 140 -1.49 -3.81 -15.53
C LYS A 140 -1.85 -3.63 -14.06
N VAL A 141 -2.46 -4.65 -13.47
CA VAL A 141 -2.68 -4.74 -12.03
C VAL A 141 -2.08 -6.03 -11.49
N PHE A 142 -1.30 -5.91 -10.43
CA PHE A 142 -0.64 -7.00 -9.74
C PHE A 142 -1.32 -7.24 -8.40
N ILE A 143 -1.75 -8.47 -8.16
CA ILE A 143 -2.40 -8.89 -6.91
C ILE A 143 -1.73 -10.09 -6.31
N LEU A 144 -1.63 -10.08 -4.98
CA LEU A 144 -1.09 -11.16 -4.18
C LEU A 144 -2.15 -11.61 -3.16
N GLY A 145 -2.68 -12.80 -3.38
CA GLY A 145 -3.66 -13.44 -2.52
C GLY A 145 -3.04 -13.97 -1.23
N ARG A 146 -3.90 -14.29 -0.24
CA ARG A 146 -3.50 -14.64 1.14
C ARG A 146 -2.54 -15.83 1.24
N VAL A 147 -2.67 -16.78 0.32
CA VAL A 147 -1.90 -18.03 0.30
C VAL A 147 -0.91 -18.09 -0.87
N GLY A 148 -0.47 -16.93 -1.37
CA GLY A 148 0.56 -16.88 -2.41
C GLY A 148 0.05 -17.10 -3.84
N HIS A 149 -1.26 -16.96 -4.09
CA HIS A 149 -1.75 -16.82 -5.46
C HIS A 149 -1.37 -15.43 -6.00
N LEU A 150 -0.52 -15.39 -7.01
CA LEU A 150 -0.04 -14.14 -7.60
C LEU A 150 -0.56 -14.02 -9.03
N PHE A 151 -1.12 -12.86 -9.37
CA PHE A 151 -1.61 -12.58 -10.71
C PHE A 151 -1.11 -11.23 -11.21
N CYS A 152 -0.81 -11.20 -12.50
CA CYS A 152 -0.75 -9.99 -13.31
C CYS A 152 -1.93 -10.00 -14.27
N LEU A 153 -2.75 -8.96 -14.19
CA LEU A 153 -3.95 -8.83 -15.00
C LEU A 153 -3.87 -7.58 -15.88
N ASP A 154 -4.53 -7.63 -17.02
CA ASP A 154 -4.84 -6.41 -17.79
C ASP A 154 -5.78 -5.52 -16.96
N ALA A 155 -5.38 -4.27 -16.73
CA ALA A 155 -6.11 -3.36 -15.84
C ALA A 155 -7.48 -2.94 -16.41
N ARG A 156 -7.69 -3.07 -17.73
CA ARG A 156 -8.91 -2.67 -18.41
C ARG A 156 -9.94 -3.78 -18.45
N SER A 157 -9.54 -5.02 -18.76
CA SER A 157 -10.44 -6.17 -18.89
C SER A 157 -10.49 -7.09 -17.68
N GLY A 158 -9.43 -7.11 -16.87
CA GLY A 158 -9.27 -8.09 -15.78
C GLY A 158 -8.77 -9.45 -16.26
N ASP A 159 -8.37 -9.57 -17.53
CA ASP A 159 -7.84 -10.81 -18.09
C ASP A 159 -6.46 -11.12 -17.51
N VAL A 160 -6.21 -12.40 -17.25
CA VAL A 160 -4.91 -12.86 -16.74
C VAL A 160 -3.86 -12.77 -17.84
N ILE A 161 -2.82 -11.97 -17.61
CA ILE A 161 -1.62 -11.91 -18.46
C ILE A 161 -0.69 -13.06 -18.07
N TRP A 162 -0.40 -13.18 -16.77
CA TRP A 162 0.33 -14.32 -16.21
C TRP A 162 -0.08 -14.55 -14.75
N LYS A 163 0.17 -15.75 -14.24
CA LYS A 163 -0.12 -16.13 -12.84
C LYS A 163 0.94 -17.08 -12.27
N LYS A 164 1.05 -17.10 -10.94
CA LYS A 164 1.95 -17.97 -10.18
C LYS A 164 1.29 -18.49 -8.92
N ASN A 165 1.79 -19.63 -8.44
CA ASN A 165 1.44 -20.18 -7.12
C ASN A 165 2.71 -20.24 -6.26
N LEU A 166 2.89 -19.24 -5.40
CA LEU A 166 4.09 -19.08 -4.58
C LEU A 166 4.18 -20.12 -3.46
N GLU A 167 3.09 -20.78 -3.07
CA GLU A 167 3.15 -21.94 -2.17
C GLU A 167 3.94 -23.06 -2.82
N THR A 168 3.60 -23.41 -4.07
CA THR A 168 4.29 -24.48 -4.80
C THR A 168 5.70 -24.10 -5.26
N GLU A 169 5.93 -22.84 -5.62
CA GLU A 169 7.19 -22.39 -6.19
C GLU A 169 8.22 -22.00 -5.12
N TYR A 170 7.75 -21.46 -3.99
CA TYR A 170 8.60 -20.86 -2.96
C TYR A 170 8.23 -21.31 -1.55
N GLN A 171 7.43 -22.36 -1.38
CA GLN A 171 7.01 -22.86 -0.06
C GLN A 171 6.38 -21.77 0.82
N VAL A 172 5.74 -20.77 0.19
CA VAL A 172 5.02 -19.71 0.91
C VAL A 172 3.85 -20.36 1.64
N LYS A 173 3.82 -20.17 2.96
CA LYS A 173 2.74 -20.68 3.81
C LYS A 173 1.71 -19.59 4.06
N PHE A 174 0.54 -20.00 4.54
CA PHE A 174 -0.41 -19.07 5.13
C PHE A 174 0.28 -18.20 6.19
N ALA A 175 0.03 -16.89 6.14
CA ALA A 175 0.49 -15.92 7.13
C ALA A 175 -0.65 -14.96 7.52
N PRO A 176 -0.67 -14.40 8.75
CA PRO A 176 -1.65 -13.40 9.17
C PRO A 176 -1.71 -12.12 8.31
N GLY A 177 -0.72 -11.91 7.44
CA GLY A 177 -0.69 -10.86 6.42
C GLY A 177 0.37 -11.16 5.37
N MET A 178 0.18 -10.64 4.16
CA MET A 178 1.27 -10.55 3.16
C MET A 178 1.53 -9.06 2.88
N PRO A 179 2.79 -8.60 2.97
CA PRO A 179 3.21 -7.28 2.54
C PRO A 179 2.76 -6.94 1.11
N SER A 180 2.48 -5.67 0.85
CA SER A 180 2.05 -5.21 -0.48
C SER A 180 3.22 -5.25 -1.48
N PRO A 181 3.03 -5.80 -2.70
CA PRO A 181 4.04 -5.80 -3.76
C PRO A 181 4.60 -4.41 -4.04
N LEU A 182 5.82 -4.36 -4.58
CA LEU A 182 6.50 -3.13 -4.97
C LEU A 182 7.00 -3.28 -6.40
N ILE A 183 6.84 -2.24 -7.22
CA ILE A 183 7.45 -2.18 -8.55
C ILE A 183 8.65 -1.25 -8.52
N GLU A 184 9.79 -1.73 -9.02
CA GLU A 184 11.00 -0.95 -9.24
C GLU A 184 11.58 -1.28 -10.62
N GLY A 185 11.58 -0.29 -11.52
CA GLY A 185 11.95 -0.53 -12.93
C GLY A 185 11.07 -1.61 -13.56
N ASP A 186 11.70 -2.68 -14.04
CA ASP A 186 11.03 -3.84 -14.66
C ASP A 186 10.74 -4.98 -13.67
N LEU A 187 10.99 -4.75 -12.38
CA LEU A 187 10.84 -5.77 -11.34
C LEU A 187 9.55 -5.59 -10.56
N LEU A 188 8.83 -6.69 -10.36
CA LEU A 188 7.84 -6.87 -9.31
C LEU A 188 8.53 -7.56 -8.12
N ILE A 189 8.71 -6.82 -7.04
CA ILE A 189 9.37 -7.27 -5.82
C ILE A 189 8.30 -7.67 -4.79
N LEU A 190 8.44 -8.88 -4.26
CA LEU A 190 7.52 -9.51 -3.33
C LEU A 190 8.25 -9.86 -2.03
N PHE A 191 7.65 -9.53 -0.90
CA PHE A 191 8.12 -9.95 0.43
C PHE A 191 7.18 -11.01 0.97
N VAL A 192 7.58 -12.27 0.81
CA VAL A 192 6.69 -13.44 0.98
C VAL A 192 7.17 -14.45 2.00
N GLY A 193 8.39 -14.31 2.54
CA GLY A 193 8.92 -15.22 3.56
C GLY A 193 9.05 -16.67 3.07
N GLY A 194 9.23 -16.86 1.76
CA GLY A 194 9.35 -18.17 1.13
C GLY A 194 10.72 -18.83 1.35
N LYS A 195 10.85 -20.10 0.98
CA LYS A 195 12.05 -20.93 1.14
C LYS A 195 12.34 -21.79 -0.10
N PRO A 196 13.60 -22.21 -0.30
CA PRO A 196 14.82 -21.67 0.33
C PRO A 196 15.20 -20.32 -0.28
N GLY A 197 15.72 -19.40 0.55
CA GLY A 197 16.27 -18.11 0.13
C GLY A 197 15.28 -17.13 -0.49
N ALA A 198 13.97 -17.37 -0.31
CA ALA A 198 12.89 -16.69 -1.00
C ALA A 198 12.09 -15.77 -0.06
N CYS A 199 12.74 -15.23 0.97
CA CYS A 199 12.13 -14.24 1.84
C CYS A 199 11.66 -13.04 1.00
N LEU A 200 12.54 -12.57 0.12
CA LEU A 200 12.21 -11.69 -1.00
C LEU A 200 12.33 -12.43 -2.33
N VAL A 201 11.43 -12.11 -3.26
CA VAL A 201 11.45 -12.58 -4.64
C VAL A 201 11.24 -11.39 -5.56
N ALA A 202 12.12 -11.18 -6.52
CA ALA A 202 11.88 -10.26 -7.62
C ALA A 202 11.61 -11.02 -8.90
N LEU A 203 10.52 -10.65 -9.54
CA LEU A 203 10.08 -11.20 -10.81
C LEU A 203 10.17 -10.11 -11.87
N ASN A 204 10.44 -10.49 -13.12
CA ASN A 204 10.17 -9.62 -14.25
C ASN A 204 8.65 -9.33 -14.28
N LYS A 205 8.25 -8.07 -14.20
CA LYS A 205 6.83 -7.68 -14.10
C LYS A 205 6.01 -8.04 -15.34
N GLU A 206 6.65 -8.16 -16.49
CA GLU A 206 5.99 -8.46 -17.77
C GLU A 206 5.76 -9.96 -17.95
N THR A 207 6.70 -10.81 -17.51
CA THR A 207 6.66 -12.26 -17.75
C THR A 207 6.37 -13.10 -16.52
N GLY A 208 6.51 -12.53 -15.32
CA GLY A 208 6.46 -13.24 -14.05
C GLY A 208 7.69 -14.11 -13.78
N GLN A 209 8.70 -14.13 -14.65
CA GLN A 209 9.89 -14.97 -14.45
C GLN A 209 10.74 -14.43 -13.29
N GLU A 210 11.27 -15.34 -12.47
CA GLU A 210 12.20 -14.99 -11.40
C GLU A 210 13.47 -14.33 -11.96
N VAL A 211 13.86 -13.22 -11.35
CA VAL A 211 15.11 -12.52 -11.64
C VAL A 211 16.09 -12.75 -10.51
N TRP A 212 15.65 -12.56 -9.26
CA TRP A 212 16.46 -12.85 -8.07
C TRP A 212 15.58 -13.21 -6.88
N LYS A 213 16.19 -13.89 -5.91
CA LYS A 213 15.66 -14.11 -4.57
C LYS A 213 16.69 -13.73 -3.52
N ALA A 214 16.24 -13.31 -2.35
CA ALA A 214 17.13 -12.89 -1.29
C ALA A 214 16.60 -13.23 0.10
N LEU A 215 17.55 -13.47 1.01
CA LEU A 215 17.40 -13.70 2.44
C LEU A 215 16.67 -15.02 2.80
N GLU A 216 17.01 -15.57 3.97
CA GLU A 216 16.41 -16.78 4.57
C GLU A 216 15.50 -16.45 5.77
N GLU A 217 15.31 -15.17 6.05
CA GLU A 217 14.61 -14.65 7.22
C GLU A 217 13.09 -14.75 7.13
N SER A 218 12.44 -14.63 8.28
CA SER A 218 10.99 -14.71 8.38
C SER A 218 10.35 -13.38 7.99
N LEU A 219 9.20 -13.43 7.32
CA LEU A 219 8.49 -12.21 6.95
C LEU A 219 7.92 -11.48 8.16
N THR A 220 7.82 -10.16 8.03
CA THR A 220 6.85 -9.35 8.78
C THR A 220 5.71 -8.98 7.84
N PHE A 221 4.72 -8.24 8.33
CA PHE A 221 3.66 -7.66 7.50
C PHE A 221 4.00 -6.23 7.03
N SER A 222 5.24 -5.79 7.26
CA SER A 222 5.74 -4.48 6.88
C SER A 222 6.02 -4.44 5.39
N SER A 223 5.28 -3.60 4.68
CA SER A 223 5.48 -3.41 3.23
C SER A 223 6.84 -2.74 2.96
N PRO A 224 7.66 -3.25 2.03
CA PRO A 224 8.97 -2.66 1.75
C PRO A 224 8.84 -1.33 1.02
N ILE A 225 9.91 -0.53 1.07
CA ILE A 225 10.06 0.73 0.32
C ILE A 225 11.40 0.76 -0.42
N VAL A 226 11.51 1.59 -1.45
CA VAL A 226 12.78 1.92 -2.10
C VAL A 226 13.13 3.37 -1.77
N VAL A 227 14.35 3.59 -1.29
CA VAL A 227 14.87 4.93 -0.94
C VAL A 227 16.11 5.24 -1.76
N SER A 228 16.43 6.53 -1.91
CA SER A 228 17.69 6.97 -2.51
C SER A 228 18.58 7.61 -1.45
N SER A 229 19.72 6.99 -1.14
CA SER A 229 20.73 7.49 -0.19
C SER A 229 22.07 6.86 -0.48
N GLY A 230 23.18 7.53 -0.14
CA GLY A 230 24.50 6.94 -0.32
C GLY A 230 24.89 6.73 -1.79
N GLY A 231 24.36 7.58 -2.68
CA GLY A 231 24.50 7.44 -4.13
C GLY A 231 23.83 6.21 -4.75
N LYS A 232 22.95 5.51 -4.01
CA LYS A 232 22.29 4.27 -4.45
C LYS A 232 20.79 4.27 -4.18
N LYS A 233 20.05 3.53 -5.01
CA LYS A 233 18.72 3.05 -4.64
C LYS A 233 18.86 1.86 -3.69
N GLN A 234 18.07 1.86 -2.63
CA GLN A 234 18.13 0.87 -1.56
C GLN A 234 16.72 0.35 -1.29
N LEU A 235 16.51 -0.95 -1.47
CA LEU A 235 15.30 -1.65 -1.03
C LEU A 235 15.41 -1.89 0.47
N ILE A 236 14.52 -1.28 1.24
CA ILE A 236 14.50 -1.38 2.70
C ILE A 236 13.42 -2.39 3.11
N VAL A 237 13.85 -3.42 3.83
CA VAL A 237 13.00 -4.53 4.28
C VAL A 237 13.17 -4.75 5.77
N TRP A 238 12.04 -4.87 6.48
CA TRP A 238 12.00 -5.23 7.89
C TRP A 238 11.53 -6.68 8.02
N THR A 239 12.45 -7.58 8.33
CA THR A 239 12.17 -8.99 8.64
C THR A 239 12.02 -9.19 10.14
N GLN A 240 11.64 -10.40 10.57
CA GLN A 240 11.55 -10.67 12.02
C GLN A 240 12.90 -10.59 12.72
N GLU A 241 13.99 -10.75 11.98
CA GLU A 241 15.33 -10.87 12.53
C GLU A 241 16.22 -9.64 12.24
N SER A 242 15.88 -8.82 11.23
CA SER A 242 16.67 -7.63 10.89
C SER A 242 15.92 -6.54 10.12
N VAL A 243 16.51 -5.36 10.10
CA VAL A 243 16.33 -4.38 9.02
C VAL A 243 17.46 -4.60 8.02
N THR A 244 17.11 -4.83 6.77
CA THR A 244 18.07 -5.06 5.69
C THR A 244 17.86 -4.04 4.56
N SER A 245 18.96 -3.50 4.05
CA SER A 245 19.01 -2.75 2.79
C SER A 245 19.63 -3.62 1.71
N LEU A 246 18.97 -3.67 0.55
CA LEU A 246 19.42 -4.43 -0.61
C LEU A 246 19.48 -3.54 -1.86
N ASP A 247 20.27 -3.96 -2.85
CA ASP A 247 20.13 -3.48 -4.21
C ASP A 247 18.79 -3.98 -4.79
N PRO A 248 17.84 -3.11 -5.12
CA PRO A 248 16.58 -3.57 -5.72
C PRO A 248 16.76 -4.27 -7.07
N ALA A 249 17.83 -3.99 -7.81
CA ALA A 249 18.06 -4.60 -9.12
C ALA A 249 18.62 -6.03 -9.01
N ALA A 250 19.39 -6.32 -7.97
CA ALA A 250 20.18 -7.55 -7.85
C ALA A 250 19.86 -8.41 -6.62
N GLY A 251 19.12 -7.89 -5.64
CA GLY A 251 18.85 -8.57 -4.38
C GLY A 251 20.09 -8.72 -3.48
N THR A 252 21.19 -8.01 -3.78
CA THR A 252 22.43 -8.07 -2.98
C THR A 252 22.31 -7.16 -1.76
N THR A 253 22.73 -7.64 -0.60
CA THR A 253 22.66 -6.87 0.65
C THR A 253 23.73 -5.78 0.69
N TRP A 254 23.32 -4.54 0.93
CA TRP A 254 24.24 -3.43 1.21
C TRP A 254 24.63 -3.37 2.69
N TRP A 255 23.63 -3.37 3.56
CA TRP A 255 23.83 -3.36 4.99
C TRP A 255 22.66 -4.04 5.70
N ARG A 256 22.92 -4.45 6.94
CA ARG A 256 21.97 -5.20 7.75
C ARG A 256 22.14 -4.84 9.21
N GLN A 257 21.05 -4.47 9.85
CA GLN A 257 20.97 -4.21 11.29
C GLN A 257 20.09 -5.28 11.93
N ARG A 258 20.67 -6.10 12.81
CA ARG A 258 19.89 -7.06 13.60
C ARG A 258 18.85 -6.33 14.44
N LEU A 259 17.60 -6.73 14.32
CA LEU A 259 16.45 -6.21 15.05
C LEU A 259 15.43 -7.34 15.19
N LEU A 260 15.38 -7.96 16.37
CA LEU A 260 14.40 -9.00 16.62
C LEU A 260 13.03 -8.38 16.84
N THR A 261 12.02 -8.85 16.11
CA THR A 261 10.63 -8.52 16.40
C THR A 261 10.14 -9.28 17.61
N SER A 262 9.51 -8.58 18.55
CA SER A 262 8.95 -9.17 19.77
C SER A 262 7.59 -9.81 19.60
N ASN A 263 7.02 -9.71 18.39
CA ASN A 263 5.67 -10.11 18.06
C ASN A 263 5.59 -10.34 16.55
N ASP A 264 4.64 -11.17 16.13
CA ASP A 264 4.39 -11.53 14.73
C ASP A 264 3.79 -10.38 13.91
N TYR A 265 3.19 -9.38 14.59
CA TYR A 265 2.46 -8.28 13.95
C TYR A 265 3.32 -7.03 13.75
N ALA A 266 4.45 -7.12 13.06
CA ALA A 266 5.15 -5.92 12.57
C ALA A 266 4.53 -5.48 11.22
N VAL A 267 3.59 -4.52 11.24
CA VAL A 267 2.82 -4.09 10.04
C VAL A 267 3.25 -2.72 9.53
N SER A 268 3.69 -1.81 10.42
CA SER A 268 4.07 -0.44 10.04
C SER A 268 5.15 -0.44 8.97
N THR A 269 4.96 0.39 7.94
CA THR A 269 5.86 0.52 6.79
C THR A 269 7.08 1.35 7.20
N PRO A 270 8.30 1.06 6.71
CA PRO A 270 9.45 1.95 6.91
C PRO A 270 9.14 3.36 6.41
N VAL A 271 9.62 4.38 7.11
CA VAL A 271 9.41 5.78 6.73
C VAL A 271 10.76 6.44 6.48
N PHE A 272 10.95 6.97 5.28
CA PHE A 272 12.18 7.67 4.91
C PHE A 272 11.89 9.14 4.67
N HIS A 273 12.63 10.01 5.34
CA HIS A 273 12.54 11.46 5.19
C HIS A 273 13.95 12.06 5.23
N LYS A 274 14.36 12.70 4.13
CA LYS A 274 15.72 13.25 3.93
C LYS A 274 16.79 12.17 4.10
N ASP A 275 17.45 12.12 5.24
CA ASP A 275 18.53 11.20 5.61
C ASP A 275 18.16 10.35 6.83
N ARG A 276 16.89 10.37 7.23
CA ARG A 276 16.33 9.62 8.36
C ARG A 276 15.47 8.47 7.85
N LEU A 277 15.71 7.28 8.39
CA LEU A 277 14.89 6.10 8.14
C LEU A 277 14.34 5.58 9.47
N LEU A 278 13.02 5.54 9.62
CA LEU A 278 12.33 5.07 10.82
C LEU A 278 11.64 3.73 10.56
N ILE A 279 11.90 2.73 11.41
CA ILE A 279 11.31 1.39 11.33
C ILE A 279 11.00 0.88 12.72
N GLY A 280 9.72 0.61 13.03
CA GLY A 280 9.34 -0.06 14.27
C GLY A 280 9.78 0.63 15.57
N GLY A 281 10.00 1.96 15.54
CA GLY A 281 10.55 2.72 16.67
C GLY A 281 12.08 2.78 16.74
N MET A 282 12.78 2.29 15.70
CA MET A 282 14.22 2.47 15.52
C MET A 282 14.46 3.51 14.43
N MET A 283 15.21 4.56 14.77
CA MET A 283 15.64 5.60 13.86
C MET A 283 17.06 5.33 13.39
N PHE A 284 17.26 5.42 12.08
CA PHE A 284 18.54 5.32 11.43
C PHE A 284 18.91 6.66 10.82
N GLN A 285 20.19 6.99 10.91
CA GLN A 285 20.84 7.97 10.05
C GLN A 285 21.37 7.22 8.83
N MET A 286 20.88 7.58 7.66
CA MET A 286 21.41 7.10 6.38
C MET A 286 22.68 7.88 6.03
N ASP A 287 23.66 7.17 5.47
CA ASP A 287 24.92 7.74 4.99
C ASP A 287 24.70 8.41 3.61
N SER A 288 25.34 9.57 3.38
CA SER A 288 25.20 10.34 2.15
C SER A 288 26.07 9.82 1.01
N ASP A 289 27.17 9.14 1.33
CA ASP A 289 28.26 8.86 0.39
C ASP A 289 28.28 7.39 -0.04
N LYS A 290 27.77 6.50 0.81
CA LYS A 290 27.70 5.05 0.54
C LYS A 290 26.39 4.43 1.07
N PRO A 291 25.95 3.28 0.55
CA PRO A 291 24.77 2.61 1.07
C PRO A 291 25.10 1.99 2.43
N ALA A 292 24.95 2.79 3.49
CA ALA A 292 25.13 2.42 4.87
C ALA A 292 24.13 3.18 5.74
N ALA A 293 23.91 2.67 6.95
CA ALA A 293 23.08 3.31 7.96
C ALA A 293 23.66 3.07 9.35
N ARG A 294 23.47 4.02 10.26
CA ARG A 294 23.75 3.86 11.70
C ARG A 294 22.49 4.10 12.50
N VAL A 295 22.28 3.31 13.55
CA VAL A 295 21.19 3.55 14.49
C VAL A 295 21.45 4.85 15.25
N LEU A 296 20.47 5.76 15.26
CA LEU A 296 20.46 6.96 16.11
C LEU A 296 19.83 6.65 17.46
N TRP A 297 18.66 6.01 17.44
CA TRP A 297 17.97 5.57 18.65
C TRP A 297 17.01 4.42 18.37
N PRO A 298 16.63 3.65 19.40
CA PRO A 298 17.19 3.67 20.76
C PRO A 298 18.64 3.18 20.80
N ALA A 299 19.42 3.60 21.81
CA ALA A 299 20.80 3.13 22.01
C ALA A 299 20.89 1.61 22.29
N SER A 300 19.79 1.00 22.72
CA SER A 300 19.66 -0.44 22.97
C SER A 300 18.74 -1.08 21.94
N ASN A 301 19.19 -2.19 21.34
CA ASN A 301 18.39 -3.01 20.44
C ASN A 301 17.41 -3.94 21.20
N VAL A 302 17.27 -3.78 22.51
CA VAL A 302 16.30 -4.53 23.31
C VAL A 302 14.89 -4.03 22.97
N ILE A 303 14.01 -4.99 22.72
CA ILE A 303 12.60 -4.88 22.34
C ILE A 303 11.77 -3.87 23.17
N THR A 304 12.22 -3.48 24.37
CA THR A 304 11.41 -2.87 25.43
C THR A 304 11.06 -1.38 25.27
N ARG A 305 11.50 -0.71 24.20
CA ARG A 305 11.17 0.72 23.94
C ARG A 305 10.34 0.95 22.69
N ARG A 306 9.36 0.08 22.40
CA ARG A 306 8.41 0.33 21.29
C ARG A 306 7.35 1.33 21.73
N ILE A 307 7.69 2.62 21.63
CA ILE A 307 6.73 3.71 21.85
C ILE A 307 5.68 3.75 20.72
N PHE A 308 5.91 3.08 19.59
CA PHE A 308 5.06 3.16 18.41
C PHE A 308 4.19 1.93 18.19
N SER A 309 3.05 2.18 17.55
CA SER A 309 2.10 1.17 17.12
C SER A 309 2.72 0.24 16.10
N HIS A 310 2.27 -1.00 16.18
CA HIS A 310 2.56 -2.05 15.22
C HIS A 310 1.80 -1.91 13.91
N THR A 311 0.64 -1.27 13.94
CA THR A 311 -0.33 -1.20 12.83
C THR A 311 -0.41 0.18 12.19
N SER A 312 0.09 1.22 12.85
CA SER A 312 0.13 2.59 12.33
C SER A 312 1.53 2.93 11.84
N THR A 313 1.63 3.37 10.58
CA THR A 313 2.87 3.89 10.03
C THR A 313 3.06 5.33 10.49
N ALA A 314 4.21 5.65 11.07
CA ALA A 314 4.53 6.98 11.57
C ALA A 314 4.61 8.04 10.46
N LEU A 315 4.56 9.32 10.84
CA LEU A 315 4.89 10.45 9.99
C LEU A 315 6.19 11.06 10.50
N VAL A 316 7.20 11.21 9.63
CA VAL A 316 8.43 11.95 9.93
C VAL A 316 8.33 13.30 9.24
N ALA A 317 8.39 14.38 10.01
CA ALA A 317 8.32 15.76 9.50
C ALA A 317 9.42 16.60 10.17
N ASP A 318 10.45 16.91 9.40
CA ASP A 318 11.65 17.63 9.85
C ASP A 318 12.27 17.01 11.11
N ASP A 319 12.27 17.75 12.22
CA ASP A 319 12.88 17.36 13.49
C ASP A 319 11.96 16.52 14.38
N HIS A 320 10.76 16.15 13.92
CA HIS A 320 9.76 15.44 14.73
C HIS A 320 9.20 14.20 14.04
N VAL A 321 8.82 13.22 14.86
CA VAL A 321 8.10 12.02 14.45
C VAL A 321 6.77 11.97 15.17
N PHE A 322 5.69 11.80 14.41
CA PHE A 322 4.34 11.59 14.93
C PHE A 322 3.93 10.14 14.71
N SER A 323 3.41 9.49 15.75
CA SER A 323 2.97 8.09 15.66
C SER A 323 1.87 7.78 16.66
N ALA A 324 1.00 6.84 16.32
CA ALA A 324 0.14 6.21 17.31
C ALA A 324 0.96 5.25 18.20
N ARG A 325 0.50 5.03 19.44
CA ARG A 325 0.79 3.85 20.27
C ARG A 325 -0.25 2.76 20.00
N SER A 326 0.10 1.50 20.26
CA SER A 326 -0.87 0.39 20.17
C SER A 326 -2.08 0.56 21.10
N SER A 327 -1.92 1.34 22.18
CA SER A 327 -2.95 1.71 23.14
C SER A 327 -3.80 2.93 22.74
N GLY A 328 -3.54 3.57 21.59
CA GLY A 328 -4.38 4.63 21.03
C GLY A 328 -3.89 6.07 21.19
N GLN A 329 -2.93 6.34 22.08
CA GLN A 329 -2.36 7.70 22.17
C GLN A 329 -1.63 8.07 20.88
N LEU A 330 -1.81 9.30 20.41
CA LEU A 330 -0.95 9.92 19.41
C LEU A 330 0.22 10.58 20.14
N VAL A 331 1.45 10.28 19.73
CA VAL A 331 2.66 10.84 20.33
C VAL A 331 3.46 11.64 19.31
N CYS A 332 4.17 12.64 19.79
CA CYS A 332 5.26 13.30 19.10
C CYS A 332 6.57 12.98 19.82
N VAL A 333 7.59 12.60 19.07
CA VAL A 333 8.96 12.45 19.58
C VAL A 333 9.93 13.28 18.76
N ASP A 334 11.01 13.71 19.39
CA ASP A 334 12.14 14.34 18.70
C ASP A 334 12.83 13.31 17.79
N ALA A 335 13.01 13.65 16.52
CA ALA A 335 13.56 12.73 15.52
C ALA A 335 15.06 12.42 15.73
N LYS A 336 15.79 13.26 16.47
CA LYS A 336 17.23 13.10 16.75
C LYS A 336 17.46 12.27 18.00
N THR A 337 16.64 12.42 19.04
CA THR A 337 16.84 11.77 20.35
C THR A 337 15.87 10.62 20.61
N GLY A 338 14.70 10.62 19.96
CA GLY A 338 13.60 9.69 20.25
C GLY A 338 12.85 10.01 21.54
N GLU A 339 13.12 11.15 22.17
CA GLU A 339 12.44 11.58 23.39
C GLU A 339 11.04 12.08 23.07
N GLN A 340 10.06 11.70 23.90
CA GLN A 340 8.70 12.19 23.75
C GLN A 340 8.61 13.68 24.05
N VAL A 341 8.05 14.42 23.11
CA VAL A 341 7.77 15.86 23.24
C VAL A 341 6.38 16.06 23.83
N TRP A 342 5.38 15.34 23.31
CA TRP A 342 4.01 15.36 23.81
C TRP A 342 3.26 14.07 23.47
N GLU A 343 2.13 13.86 24.15
CA GLU A 343 1.13 12.84 23.81
C GLU A 343 -0.28 13.42 23.84
N SER A 344 -1.21 12.80 23.11
CA SER A 344 -2.62 13.15 23.04
C SER A 344 -3.48 11.89 23.02
N ASP A 345 -4.58 11.91 23.77
CA ASP A 345 -5.61 10.87 23.84
C ASP A 345 -6.89 11.24 23.06
N GLN A 346 -6.84 12.34 22.28
CA GLN A 346 -8.03 12.91 21.64
C GLN A 346 -8.37 12.29 20.29
N VAL A 347 -7.46 11.52 19.67
CA VAL A 347 -7.62 11.06 18.28
C VAL A 347 -8.59 9.87 18.17
N THR A 348 -8.41 8.87 19.03
CA THR A 348 -9.23 7.63 19.09
C THR A 348 -9.27 7.13 20.53
N ASP A 349 -10.23 6.26 20.83
CA ASP A 349 -10.30 5.56 22.13
C ASP A 349 -8.98 4.89 22.53
N LEU A 350 -8.64 4.99 23.82
CA LEU A 350 -7.46 4.38 24.42
C LEU A 350 -7.65 2.88 24.67
N LYS A 351 -7.55 2.08 23.61
CA LYS A 351 -7.67 0.62 23.66
C LYS A 351 -6.61 -0.05 22.81
N ASN A 352 -6.22 -1.27 23.17
CA ASN A 352 -5.29 -2.06 22.36
C ASN A 352 -5.84 -2.26 20.94
N GLY A 353 -4.94 -2.38 19.96
CA GLY A 353 -5.27 -2.49 18.54
C GLY A 353 -5.82 -1.20 17.94
N ALA A 354 -5.60 -0.06 18.58
CA ALA A 354 -5.84 1.23 17.95
C ALA A 354 -4.95 1.41 16.72
N SER A 355 -5.51 1.99 15.66
CA SER A 355 -4.79 2.30 14.43
C SER A 355 -5.19 3.69 13.93
N ILE A 356 -4.18 4.48 13.58
CA ILE A 356 -4.33 5.80 12.97
C ILE A 356 -3.49 5.82 11.69
N HIS A 357 -4.16 5.83 10.54
CA HIS A 357 -3.51 5.98 9.24
C HIS A 357 -3.30 7.46 8.96
N MET A 358 -2.04 7.88 8.96
CA MET A 358 -1.64 9.28 8.73
C MET A 358 -1.26 9.48 7.26
N THR A 359 -1.90 10.47 6.63
CA THR A 359 -1.59 10.92 5.27
C THR A 359 -1.35 12.43 5.25
N LEU A 360 -0.14 12.84 4.86
CA LEU A 360 0.23 14.26 4.80
C LEU A 360 -0.46 14.94 3.61
N ASN A 361 -1.01 16.14 3.81
CA ASN A 361 -1.56 16.99 2.77
C ASN A 361 -1.24 18.47 3.08
N GLY A 362 -0.22 19.01 2.41
CA GLY A 362 0.28 20.36 2.64
C GLY A 362 0.78 20.56 4.08
N ASP A 363 0.23 21.55 4.78
CA ASP A 363 0.51 21.86 6.19
C ASP A 363 -0.37 21.06 7.18
N SER A 364 -1.23 20.18 6.65
CA SER A 364 -2.20 19.39 7.41
C SER A 364 -1.99 17.89 7.24
N VAL A 365 -2.60 17.11 8.12
CA VAL A 365 -2.58 15.64 8.07
C VAL A 365 -4.02 15.13 8.12
N LEU A 366 -4.32 14.18 7.25
CA LEU A 366 -5.52 13.37 7.28
C LEU A 366 -5.26 12.13 8.15
N LEU A 367 -6.04 11.97 9.22
CA LEU A 367 -5.95 10.85 10.16
C LEU A 367 -7.20 9.99 10.00
N PHE A 368 -7.06 8.80 9.41
CA PHE A 368 -8.15 7.81 9.37
C PHE A 368 -8.00 6.83 10.53
N THR A 369 -8.99 6.79 11.42
CA THR A 369 -8.92 6.02 12.66
C THR A 369 -9.61 4.67 12.54
N ASN A 370 -9.24 3.73 13.40
CA ASN A 370 -9.92 2.46 13.56
C ASN A 370 -11.43 2.55 13.85
N GLU A 371 -11.96 3.73 14.20
CA GLU A 371 -13.40 3.93 14.42
C GLU A 371 -14.14 4.26 13.11
N GLY A 372 -13.45 4.27 11.96
CA GLY A 372 -14.04 4.66 10.68
C GLY A 372 -14.23 6.18 10.53
N LYS A 373 -13.49 6.97 11.32
CA LYS A 373 -13.52 8.44 11.29
C LYS A 373 -12.33 8.98 10.50
N LEU A 374 -12.55 10.06 9.76
CA LEU A 374 -11.50 10.87 9.16
C LEU A 374 -11.38 12.18 9.94
N ILE A 375 -10.16 12.53 10.30
CA ILE A 375 -9.83 13.79 10.98
C ILE A 375 -8.86 14.58 10.11
N ARG A 376 -9.06 15.88 10.01
CA ARG A 376 -8.06 16.81 9.50
C ARG A 376 -7.45 17.54 10.68
N ALA A 377 -6.12 17.52 10.79
CA ALA A 377 -5.41 18.11 11.91
C ALA A 377 -4.08 18.73 11.47
N ARG A 378 -3.50 19.59 12.31
CA ARG A 378 -2.08 19.95 12.24
C ARG A 378 -1.33 19.21 13.32
N LEU A 379 -0.19 18.63 12.94
CA LEU A 379 0.74 17.98 13.85
C LEU A 379 2.02 18.82 13.90
N THR A 380 2.33 19.37 15.07
CA THR A 380 3.52 20.20 15.26
C THR A 380 4.21 19.84 16.57
N SER A 381 5.40 20.38 16.82
CA SER A 381 6.08 20.23 18.12
C SER A 381 5.29 20.83 19.29
N GLN A 382 4.34 21.74 19.03
CA GLN A 382 3.50 22.36 20.06
C GLN A 382 2.29 21.50 20.44
N GLY A 383 1.93 20.51 19.61
CA GLY A 383 0.81 19.61 19.91
C GLY A 383 0.06 19.12 18.69
N TYR A 384 -0.98 18.34 19.00
CA TYR A 384 -2.06 17.96 18.11
C TYR A 384 -3.12 19.07 18.07
N GLN A 385 -3.40 19.61 16.88
CA GLN A 385 -4.49 20.56 16.67
C GLN A 385 -5.52 19.95 15.71
N GLU A 386 -6.64 19.45 16.25
CA GLU A 386 -7.78 19.03 15.45
C GLU A 386 -8.41 20.23 14.74
N ILE A 387 -8.62 20.13 13.43
CA ILE A 387 -9.36 21.13 12.64
C ILE A 387 -10.82 20.69 12.51
N SER A 388 -11.05 19.44 12.12
CA SER A 388 -12.39 18.89 11.93
C SER A 388 -12.36 17.36 11.86
N ARG A 389 -13.49 16.73 12.15
CA ARG A 389 -13.68 15.27 12.14
C ARG A 389 -15.01 14.91 11.51
N ALA A 390 -15.02 13.84 10.71
CA ALA A 390 -16.22 13.29 10.09
C ALA A 390 -16.23 11.76 10.17
N ALA A 391 -17.41 11.17 10.32
CA ALA A 391 -17.59 9.73 10.13
C ALA A 391 -17.54 9.41 8.61
N VAL A 392 -16.83 8.35 8.24
CA VAL A 392 -16.71 7.91 6.85
C VAL A 392 -17.44 6.59 6.64
N LEU A 393 -17.15 5.60 7.47
CA LEU A 393 -17.75 4.27 7.41
C LEU A 393 -17.92 3.67 8.80
N GLU A 394 -18.77 2.65 8.90
CA GLU A 394 -18.92 1.88 10.13
C GLU A 394 -17.82 0.81 10.23
N PRO A 395 -17.09 0.72 11.36
CA PRO A 395 -16.14 -0.36 11.59
C PRO A 395 -16.88 -1.68 11.82
N THR A 396 -16.32 -2.79 11.33
CA THR A 396 -17.01 -4.09 11.34
C THR A 396 -16.18 -5.25 11.88
N PHE A 397 -14.85 -5.13 11.96
CA PHE A 397 -14.00 -6.23 12.40
C PHE A 397 -13.99 -6.31 13.93
N PRO A 398 -14.42 -7.42 14.56
CA PRO A 398 -14.46 -7.51 16.01
C PRO A 398 -13.04 -7.69 16.58
N PHE A 399 -12.59 -6.73 17.39
CA PHE A 399 -11.31 -6.79 18.08
C PHE A 399 -11.38 -6.09 19.44
N GLY A 400 -10.88 -6.72 20.51
CA GLY A 400 -10.77 -6.08 21.82
C GLY A 400 -12.11 -5.57 22.39
N GLY A 401 -13.21 -6.30 22.15
CA GLY A 401 -14.54 -5.95 22.64
C GLY A 401 -15.24 -4.81 21.89
N ARG A 402 -14.77 -4.46 20.68
CA ARG A 402 -15.36 -3.44 19.80
C ARG A 402 -15.17 -3.82 18.34
N ASN A 403 -15.83 -3.10 17.44
CA ASN A 403 -15.51 -3.19 16.02
C ASN A 403 -14.46 -2.16 15.63
N VAL A 404 -13.56 -2.54 14.72
CA VAL A 404 -12.50 -1.69 14.16
C VAL A 404 -12.49 -1.70 12.64
N ALA A 405 -11.94 -0.64 12.05
CA ALA A 405 -11.64 -0.46 10.64
C ALA A 405 -10.12 -0.28 10.47
N TRP A 406 -9.39 -1.37 10.23
CA TRP A 406 -7.92 -1.34 10.17
C TRP A 406 -7.33 -1.03 8.80
N THR A 407 -8.13 -1.04 7.73
CA THR A 407 -7.63 -0.83 6.38
C THR A 407 -7.27 0.63 6.13
N ALA A 408 -6.11 0.88 5.51
CA ALA A 408 -5.72 2.23 5.12
C ALA A 408 -6.62 2.72 3.96
N PRO A 409 -7.05 3.99 3.97
CA PRO A 409 -7.80 4.55 2.85
C PRO A 409 -6.86 4.92 1.68
N ALA A 410 -7.46 5.14 0.51
CA ALA A 410 -6.83 5.81 -0.61
C ALA A 410 -7.39 7.22 -0.78
N TYR A 411 -6.57 8.13 -1.31
CA TYR A 411 -6.94 9.50 -1.62
C TYR A 411 -6.64 9.76 -3.08
N ALA A 412 -7.67 10.05 -3.87
CA ALA A 412 -7.53 10.34 -5.28
C ALA A 412 -8.68 11.21 -5.79
N ASN A 413 -8.38 12.10 -6.74
CA ASN A 413 -9.34 12.99 -7.39
C ASN A 413 -10.32 13.69 -6.41
N ARG A 414 -9.77 14.16 -5.30
CA ARG A 414 -10.43 14.87 -4.20
C ARG A 414 -11.50 14.03 -3.55
N CYS A 415 -11.23 12.75 -3.39
CA CYS A 415 -12.06 11.79 -2.68
C CYS A 415 -11.24 10.97 -1.70
N ILE A 416 -11.91 10.49 -0.66
CA ILE A 416 -11.44 9.37 0.15
C ILE A 416 -12.15 8.10 -0.31
N PHE A 417 -11.37 7.02 -0.46
CA PHE A 417 -11.85 5.66 -0.67
C PHE A 417 -11.47 4.83 0.55
N ALA A 418 -12.46 4.31 1.26
CA ALA A 418 -12.24 3.55 2.50
C ALA A 418 -13.11 2.30 2.53
N ARG A 419 -12.64 1.24 3.19
CA ARG A 419 -13.40 0.00 3.30
C ARG A 419 -13.58 -0.47 4.74
N SER A 420 -14.68 -1.16 4.96
CA SER A 420 -14.97 -2.00 6.13
C SER A 420 -15.22 -3.43 5.64
N GLY A 421 -15.39 -4.39 6.54
CA GLY A 421 -15.79 -5.79 6.29
C GLY A 421 -17.03 -5.99 5.40
N LYS A 422 -17.80 -4.94 5.15
CA LYS A 422 -19.09 -5.00 4.42
C LYS A 422 -19.16 -4.08 3.21
N GLU A 423 -18.41 -2.98 3.20
CA GLU A 423 -18.53 -1.98 2.14
C GLU A 423 -17.20 -1.33 1.76
N LEU A 424 -17.14 -0.84 0.53
CA LEU A 424 -16.21 0.18 0.06
C LEU A 424 -17.01 1.46 -0.20
N ILE A 425 -16.54 2.59 0.33
CA ILE A 425 -17.17 3.90 0.19
C ILE A 425 -16.25 4.85 -0.57
N CYS A 426 -16.84 5.71 -1.41
CA CYS A 426 -16.23 6.93 -1.92
C CYS A 426 -16.97 8.15 -1.37
N ALA A 427 -16.23 9.05 -0.71
CA ALA A 427 -16.76 10.33 -0.23
C ALA A 427 -15.91 11.49 -0.75
N SER A 428 -16.58 12.58 -1.12
CA SER A 428 -15.93 13.77 -1.67
C SER A 428 -15.19 14.54 -0.58
N LEU A 429 -13.93 14.87 -0.86
CA LEU A 429 -13.10 15.81 -0.13
C LEU A 429 -12.93 17.13 -0.88
N ALA A 430 -13.54 17.30 -2.06
CA ALA A 430 -13.44 18.55 -2.82
C ALA A 430 -14.05 19.73 -2.05
N ALA A 431 -13.28 20.81 -1.91
CA ALA A 431 -13.83 22.12 -1.57
C ALA A 431 -14.72 22.62 -2.71
N GLU A 432 -15.84 23.25 -2.38
CA GLU A 432 -16.61 23.99 -3.39
C GLU A 432 -15.72 25.11 -3.96
N PRO A 433 -15.73 25.33 -5.29
CA PRO A 433 -14.90 26.32 -5.95
C PRO A 433 -15.21 27.77 -5.56
#